data_AF-A0A444UKQ9-F1
#
_entry.id   AF-A0A444UKQ9-F1
#
_cell.length_a   1.000
_cell.length_b   1.000
_cell.length_c   1.000
_cell.angle_alpha   90.00
_cell.angle_beta   90.00
_cell.angle_gamma   90.00
#
_symmetry.space_group_name_H-M   'P 1'
#
loop_
_entity.id
_entity.type
_entity.pdbx_description
1 polymer ?
#
loop_
_entity_poly.entity_id
_entity_poly.type
_entity_poly.pdbx_seq_one_letter_code
_entity_poly.pdbx_strand_id
1 'polypeptide(L)'
;MWGLFQGGVMGIQIKWDCDLDQSVSKCVPQYTFRRLDNKDVQNTVAPGYNFRFAKYYKGPGEVESRTLIKAYGIRFDVMVFGKATVLCDVIVLHILKKKTFYREKKYKYVEDYDLEEESLSSKGRRLLVQLSV
;
A
#
# COMPACT_ATOMS: atom_id res chain seq x y z
N MET A 1 1.02 30.14 1.81
CA MET A 1 2.08 29.36 2.49
C MET A 1 1.48 28.65 3.72
N TRP A 2 0.52 27.73 3.53
CA TRP A 2 -0.22 27.07 4.64
C TRP A 2 -0.48 25.56 4.40
N GLY A 3 0.16 24.93 3.41
CA GLY A 3 -0.22 23.60 2.93
C GLY A 3 0.46 22.38 3.58
N LEU A 4 1.40 22.57 4.52
CA LEU A 4 2.18 21.46 5.10
C LEU A 4 1.58 20.87 6.39
N PHE A 5 0.75 21.62 7.13
CA PHE A 5 0.17 21.15 8.40
C PHE A 5 -0.95 20.12 8.24
N GLN A 6 -1.45 19.94 7.03
CA GLN A 6 -2.63 19.14 6.73
C GLN A 6 -2.28 17.67 6.37
N GLY A 7 -1.01 17.36 6.13
CA GLY A 7 -0.60 16.07 5.56
C GLY A 7 -0.92 15.98 4.06
N GLY A 8 -0.58 14.86 3.43
CA GLY A 8 -0.81 14.69 1.98
C GLY A 8 -0.42 13.30 1.47
N VAL A 9 -0.66 13.05 0.18
CA VAL A 9 -0.29 11.76 -0.44
C VAL A 9 0.67 12.03 -1.60
N MET A 10 1.84 11.41 -1.52
CA MET A 10 2.91 11.53 -2.52
C MET A 10 3.06 10.21 -3.26
N GLY A 11 2.93 10.24 -4.57
CA GLY A 11 3.18 9.12 -5.46
C GLY A 11 4.62 9.12 -5.94
N ILE A 12 5.31 7.99 -5.78
CA ILE A 12 6.62 7.71 -6.36
C ILE A 12 6.41 6.71 -7.48
N GLN A 13 6.51 7.16 -8.73
CA GLN A 13 6.35 6.32 -9.91
C GLN A 13 7.73 5.89 -10.40
N ILE A 14 7.93 4.57 -10.53
CA ILE A 14 9.16 3.96 -11.02
C ILE A 14 8.81 3.26 -12.33
N LYS A 15 9.26 3.81 -13.46
CA LYS A 15 8.98 3.25 -14.79
C LYS A 15 10.19 2.47 -15.31
N TRP A 16 9.98 1.21 -15.65
CA TRP A 16 10.91 0.30 -16.30
C TRP A 16 10.45 0.05 -17.73
N ASP A 17 10.84 0.95 -18.62
CA ASP A 17 10.57 0.84 -20.05
C ASP A 17 11.78 0.20 -20.73
N CYS A 18 11.86 -1.14 -20.60
CA CYS A 18 13.01 -1.90 -21.08
C CYS A 18 12.68 -2.61 -22.38
N ASP A 19 13.54 -2.38 -23.35
CA ASP A 19 13.61 -3.12 -24.60
C ASP A 19 14.44 -4.40 -24.36
N LEU A 20 13.79 -5.56 -24.49
CA LEU A 20 14.38 -6.87 -24.19
C LEU A 20 15.37 -7.33 -25.26
N ASP A 21 15.44 -6.64 -26.39
CA ASP A 21 16.43 -6.90 -27.44
C ASP A 21 17.80 -6.29 -27.11
N GLN A 22 17.87 -5.43 -26.09
CA GLN A 22 19.09 -4.77 -25.64
C GLN A 22 19.67 -5.43 -24.38
N SER A 23 20.95 -5.16 -24.11
CA SER A 23 21.63 -5.69 -22.92
C SER A 23 20.93 -5.23 -21.63
N VAL A 24 20.84 -6.13 -20.66
CA VAL A 24 20.21 -5.89 -19.33
C VAL A 24 20.75 -4.64 -18.64
N SER A 25 22.01 -4.26 -18.90
CA SER A 25 22.66 -3.05 -18.38
C SER A 25 22.04 -1.72 -18.82
N LYS A 26 21.24 -1.69 -19.89
CA LYS A 26 20.54 -0.47 -20.37
C LYS A 26 19.15 -0.31 -19.77
N CYS A 27 18.63 -1.34 -19.11
CA CYS A 27 17.35 -1.29 -18.44
C CYS A 27 17.53 -0.54 -17.12
N VAL A 28 17.24 0.77 -17.12
CA VAL A 28 17.35 1.64 -15.95
C VAL A 28 15.98 2.22 -15.56
N PRO A 29 15.69 2.34 -14.26
CA PRO A 29 14.41 2.86 -13.81
C PRO A 29 14.34 4.38 -14.00
N GLN A 30 13.19 4.86 -14.45
CA GLN A 30 12.85 6.28 -14.46
C GLN A 30 11.98 6.61 -13.24
N TYR A 31 12.46 7.51 -12.38
CA TYR A 31 11.74 7.95 -11.18
C TYR A 31 10.95 9.23 -11.46
N THR A 32 9.67 9.26 -11.09
CA THR A 32 8.79 10.42 -11.18
C THR A 32 8.03 10.61 -9.88
N PHE A 33 8.03 11.82 -9.34
CA PHE A 33 7.35 12.15 -8.08
C PHE A 33 6.13 13.03 -8.37
N ARG A 34 4.94 12.60 -7.91
CA ARG A 34 3.69 13.35 -8.11
C ARG A 34 2.89 13.40 -6.82
N ARG A 35 2.40 14.59 -6.46
CA ARG A 35 1.37 14.71 -5.42
C ARG A 35 0.06 14.09 -5.93
N LEU A 36 -0.48 13.10 -5.22
CA LEU A 36 -1.65 12.32 -5.62
C LEU A 36 -2.95 12.84 -5.02
N ASP A 37 -2.90 13.59 -3.92
CA ASP A 37 -4.09 14.21 -3.33
C ASP A 37 -4.60 15.40 -4.16
N ASN A 38 -5.90 15.65 -4.04
CA ASN A 38 -6.56 16.72 -4.76
C ASN A 38 -6.06 18.09 -4.26
N LYS A 39 -5.60 18.95 -5.18
CA LYS A 39 -5.02 20.25 -4.84
C LYS A 39 -6.07 21.33 -4.59
N ASP A 40 -7.32 21.09 -4.97
CA ASP A 40 -8.38 22.08 -4.90
C ASP A 40 -8.92 22.23 -3.48
N VAL A 41 -8.54 23.33 -2.83
CA VAL A 41 -8.98 23.67 -1.47
C VAL A 41 -10.49 23.89 -1.40
N GLN A 42 -11.12 24.32 -2.50
CA GLN A 42 -12.56 24.65 -2.51
C GLN A 42 -13.50 23.44 -2.64
N ASN A 43 -13.02 22.32 -3.21
CA ASN A 43 -13.83 21.10 -3.42
C ASN A 43 -13.39 19.93 -2.54
N THR A 44 -12.42 20.13 -1.63
CA THR A 44 -11.88 19.04 -0.82
C THR A 44 -12.42 19.11 0.60
N VAL A 45 -13.31 18.17 0.93
CA VAL A 45 -13.96 18.01 2.25
C VAL A 45 -12.96 17.82 3.40
N ALA A 46 -11.75 17.34 3.10
CA ALA A 46 -10.66 17.20 4.05
C ALA A 46 -9.33 17.58 3.39
N PRO A 47 -8.83 18.81 3.56
CA PRO A 47 -7.52 19.17 3.04
C PRO A 47 -6.45 18.34 3.75
N GLY A 48 -5.72 17.50 2.99
CA GLY A 48 -4.60 16.68 3.43
C GLY A 48 -4.91 15.23 3.85
N TYR A 49 -4.00 14.58 4.58
CA TYR A 49 -4.07 13.16 4.95
C TYR A 49 -3.96 12.98 6.47
N ASN A 50 -5.00 12.39 7.08
CA ASN A 50 -5.06 12.12 8.51
C ASN A 50 -5.40 10.65 8.80
N PHE A 51 -4.87 10.11 9.89
CA PHE A 51 -5.19 8.79 10.40
C PHE A 51 -5.57 8.86 11.88
N ARG A 52 -6.62 8.12 12.27
CA ARG A 52 -7.07 8.02 13.65
C ARG A 52 -6.80 6.61 14.15
N PHE A 53 -6.23 6.50 15.34
CA PHE A 53 -6.02 5.23 16.01
C PHE A 53 -6.38 5.36 17.49
N ALA A 54 -6.86 4.26 18.08
CA ALA A 54 -7.24 4.20 19.49
C ALA A 54 -6.24 3.34 20.24
N LYS A 55 -5.78 3.80 21.41
CA LYS A 55 -5.09 2.96 22.39
C LYS A 55 -6.11 2.55 23.45
N TYR A 56 -6.35 1.26 23.58
CA TYR A 56 -7.27 0.70 24.56
C TYR A 56 -6.49 0.30 25.82
N TYR A 57 -7.09 0.57 26.98
CA TYR A 57 -6.54 0.30 28.30
C TYR A 57 -7.60 -0.40 29.14
N LYS A 58 -7.19 -1.38 29.92
CA LYS A 58 -8.04 -2.03 30.93
C LYS A 58 -7.53 -1.61 32.30
N GLY A 59 -8.35 -0.83 33.02
CA GLY A 59 -8.05 -0.43 34.39
C GLY A 59 -8.30 -1.56 35.40
N PRO A 60 -7.79 -1.45 36.64
CA PRO A 60 -8.21 -2.33 37.72
C PRO A 60 -9.71 -2.12 37.98
N GLY A 61 -10.51 -3.18 37.82
CA GLY A 61 -11.98 -3.15 37.95
C GLY A 61 -12.77 -3.23 36.64
N GLU A 62 -12.21 -3.79 35.56
CA GLU A 62 -12.91 -4.05 34.29
C GLU A 62 -13.43 -2.80 33.56
N VAL A 63 -12.97 -1.61 33.98
CA VAL A 63 -13.27 -0.36 33.29
C VAL A 63 -12.43 -0.28 32.03
N GLU A 64 -13.08 -0.39 30.87
CA GLU A 64 -12.45 -0.22 29.57
C GLU A 64 -12.32 1.28 29.26
N SER A 65 -11.09 1.74 29.02
CA SER A 65 -10.79 3.12 28.64
C SER A 65 -10.07 3.16 27.30
N ARG A 66 -10.30 4.20 26.49
CA ARG A 66 -9.57 4.39 25.23
C ARG A 66 -9.08 5.82 25.04
N THR A 67 -7.87 5.94 24.52
CA THR A 67 -7.30 7.21 24.07
C THR A 67 -7.34 7.25 22.54
N LEU A 68 -8.14 8.17 21.98
CA LEU A 68 -8.20 8.41 20.54
C LEU A 68 -7.13 9.41 20.13
N ILE A 69 -6.27 9.03 19.19
CA ILE A 69 -5.20 9.87 18.67
C ILE A 69 -5.50 10.14 17.20
N LYS A 70 -5.43 11.42 16.81
CA LYS A 70 -5.49 11.86 15.41
C LYS A 70 -4.12 12.34 14.99
N ALA A 71 -3.55 11.70 13.99
CA ALA A 71 -2.25 12.04 13.46
C ALA A 71 -2.37 12.53 12.00
N TYR A 72 -1.50 13.47 11.64
CA TYR A 72 -1.39 14.04 10.30
C TYR A 72 -0.01 13.68 9.76
N GLY A 73 0.05 13.24 8.51
CA GLY A 73 1.30 12.75 7.94
C GLY A 73 1.26 12.69 6.42
N ILE A 74 2.39 12.33 5.83
CA ILE A 74 2.52 12.12 4.39
C ILE A 74 2.53 10.62 4.11
N ARG A 75 1.63 10.15 3.25
CA ARG A 75 1.65 8.77 2.75
C ARG A 75 2.42 8.71 1.43
N PHE A 76 3.37 7.79 1.31
CA PHE A 76 4.10 7.55 0.08
C PHE A 76 3.56 6.31 -0.62
N ASP A 77 2.99 6.49 -1.82
CA ASP A 77 2.48 5.42 -2.65
C ASP A 77 3.52 5.12 -3.74
N VAL A 78 4.26 4.02 -3.60
CA VAL A 78 5.26 3.59 -4.58
C VAL A 78 4.58 2.75 -5.66
N MET A 79 4.61 3.23 -6.89
CA MET A 79 4.01 2.58 -8.06
C MET A 79 5.11 2.20 -9.04
N VAL A 80 5.27 0.91 -9.31
CA VAL A 80 6.22 0.42 -10.31
C VAL A 80 5.47 0.01 -11.57
N PHE A 81 5.89 0.54 -12.71
CA PHE A 81 5.32 0.26 -14.03
C PHE A 81 6.40 -0.33 -14.94
N GLY A 82 6.14 -1.44 -15.60
CA GLY A 82 7.06 -2.01 -16.58
C GLY A 82 6.46 -3.18 -17.34
N LYS A 83 6.99 -3.47 -18.54
CA LYS A 83 6.66 -4.70 -19.27
C LYS A 83 7.42 -5.91 -18.73
N ALA A 84 8.64 -5.69 -18.26
CA ALA A 84 9.51 -6.71 -17.69
C ALA A 84 8.95 -7.27 -16.37
N THR A 85 8.20 -6.49 -15.60
CA THR A 85 7.70 -6.90 -14.28
C THR A 85 6.67 -8.02 -14.37
N VAL A 86 5.76 -7.97 -15.33
CA VAL A 86 4.78 -9.05 -15.59
C VAL A 86 5.50 -10.33 -16.03
N LEU A 87 6.49 -10.22 -16.91
CA LEU A 87 7.30 -11.35 -17.36
C LEU A 87 8.11 -11.95 -16.21
N CYS A 88 8.82 -11.13 -15.44
CA CYS A 88 9.59 -11.56 -14.28
C CYS A 88 8.68 -12.18 -13.21
N ASP A 89 7.50 -11.62 -12.97
CA ASP A 89 6.50 -12.18 -12.05
C ASP A 89 5.98 -13.55 -12.52
N VAL A 90 5.69 -13.71 -13.81
CA VAL A 90 5.27 -14.99 -14.38
C VAL A 90 6.39 -16.02 -14.23
N ILE A 91 7.64 -15.65 -14.56
CA ILE A 91 8.82 -16.52 -14.43
C ILE A 91 9.04 -16.92 -12.96
N VAL A 92 9.00 -15.97 -12.02
CA VAL A 92 9.22 -16.22 -10.59
C VAL A 92 8.11 -17.08 -9.98
N LEU A 93 6.85 -16.88 -10.38
CA LEU A 93 5.71 -17.62 -9.82
C LEU A 93 5.46 -18.97 -10.50
N HIS A 94 5.86 -19.16 -11.76
CA HIS A 94 5.54 -20.38 -12.50
C HIS A 94 6.76 -21.25 -12.81
N ILE A 95 7.94 -20.67 -13.01
CA ILE A 95 9.13 -21.37 -13.52
C ILE A 95 10.15 -21.69 -12.39
N LEU A 96 10.33 -20.80 -11.42
CA LEU A 96 11.30 -21.04 -10.35
C LEU A 96 10.89 -22.17 -9.40
N LYS A 97 11.83 -23.06 -9.07
CA LYS A 97 11.62 -24.18 -8.13
C LYS A 97 11.15 -23.74 -6.72
N LYS A 98 11.44 -22.50 -6.30
CA LYS A 98 10.99 -21.91 -5.02
C LYS A 98 9.72 -21.04 -5.14
N LYS A 99 8.90 -21.23 -6.18
CA LYS A 99 7.69 -20.43 -6.43
C LYS A 99 6.73 -20.27 -5.24
N THR A 100 6.54 -21.30 -4.42
CA THR A 100 5.65 -21.27 -3.24
C THR A 100 6.10 -20.24 -2.21
N PHE A 101 7.41 -20.15 -1.97
CA PHE A 101 8.00 -19.15 -1.09
C PHE A 101 7.78 -17.71 -1.60
N TYR A 102 8.03 -17.46 -2.89
CA TYR A 102 7.79 -16.15 -3.49
C TYR A 102 6.31 -15.77 -3.49
N ARG A 103 5.42 -16.75 -3.70
CA ARG A 103 3.98 -16.56 -3.69
C ARG A 103 3.46 -16.15 -2.31
N GLU A 104 3.98 -16.72 -1.22
CA GLU A 104 3.58 -16.35 0.14
C GLU A 104 4.07 -14.96 0.56
N LYS A 105 5.17 -14.48 -0.01
CA LYS A 105 5.67 -13.13 0.25
C LYS A 105 4.96 -12.06 -0.58
N LYS A 106 4.50 -12.40 -1.78
CA LYS A 106 3.78 -11.49 -2.67
C LYS A 106 2.32 -11.23 -2.25
N TYR A 107 1.63 -12.26 -1.77
CA TYR A 107 0.22 -12.17 -1.40
C TYR A 107 0.05 -12.29 0.10
N LYS A 108 -0.53 -11.27 0.74
CA LYS A 108 -1.00 -11.38 2.12
C LYS A 108 -2.49 -11.61 2.10
N TYR A 109 -2.94 -12.54 2.95
CA TYR A 109 -4.35 -12.65 3.28
C TYR A 109 -4.67 -11.48 4.19
N VAL A 110 -5.63 -10.65 3.77
CA VAL A 110 -6.20 -9.65 4.65
C VAL A 110 -7.44 -10.31 5.22
N GLU A 111 -7.42 -10.51 6.54
CA GLU A 111 -8.62 -10.84 7.28
C GLU A 111 -9.45 -9.56 7.31
N ASP A 112 -10.61 -9.61 6.66
CA ASP A 112 -11.62 -8.58 6.82
C ASP A 112 -12.11 -8.74 8.27
N TYR A 113 -11.75 -7.81 9.15
CA TYR A 113 -12.33 -7.75 10.50
C TYR A 113 -13.78 -7.28 10.35
N ASP A 114 -14.68 -8.23 10.08
CA ASP A 114 -16.11 -8.00 10.19
C ASP A 114 -16.44 -7.86 11.68
N LEU A 115 -16.89 -6.67 12.07
CA LEU A 115 -17.65 -6.48 13.30
C LEU A 115 -19.05 -7.07 13.05
N GLU A 116 -19.28 -8.32 13.47
CA GLU A 116 -20.51 -8.86 14.08
C GLU A 116 -20.57 -10.39 13.98
N GLU A 117 -21.18 -11.00 15.00
CA GLU A 117 -21.15 -12.42 15.36
C GLU A 117 -21.77 -13.41 14.35
N GLU A 118 -21.20 -14.63 14.39
CA GLU A 118 -21.74 -15.96 14.08
C GLU A 118 -22.30 -16.31 12.69
N SER A 119 -21.60 -17.30 12.08
CA SER A 119 -22.08 -18.33 11.13
C SER A 119 -22.19 -18.00 9.63
N LEU A 120 -21.06 -18.00 8.91
CA LEU A 120 -20.75 -18.91 7.78
C LEU A 120 -19.45 -18.49 7.05
N SER A 121 -18.50 -19.43 6.98
CA SER A 121 -17.40 -19.49 6.00
C SER A 121 -16.54 -18.22 5.83
N SER A 122 -15.45 -18.16 6.59
CA SER A 122 -14.33 -17.22 6.44
C SER A 122 -13.75 -17.23 5.03
N LYS A 123 -14.28 -16.37 4.15
CA LYS A 123 -13.73 -16.19 2.81
C LYS A 123 -12.69 -15.07 2.82
N GLY A 124 -11.52 -15.37 3.40
CA GLY A 124 -10.38 -14.44 3.40
C GLY A 124 -10.04 -14.01 1.96
N ARG A 125 -9.97 -12.70 1.72
CA ARG A 125 -9.62 -12.14 0.41
C ARG A 125 -8.10 -12.06 0.28
N ARG A 126 -7.60 -12.56 -0.85
CA ARG A 126 -6.17 -12.50 -1.17
C ARG A 126 -5.84 -11.10 -1.67
N LEU A 127 -5.21 -10.28 -0.84
CA LEU A 127 -4.76 -8.96 -1.25
C LEU A 127 -3.40 -9.11 -1.93
N LEU A 128 -3.31 -8.61 -3.16
CA LEU A 128 -2.01 -8.33 -3.77
C LEU A 128 -1.38 -7.22 -2.93
N VAL A 129 -0.36 -7.55 -2.14
CA VAL A 129 0.47 -6.48 -1.58
C VAL A 129 1.09 -5.81 -2.79
N GLN A 130 0.83 -4.52 -3.00
CA GLN A 130 1.53 -3.70 -4.00
C GLN A 130 3.01 -3.54 -3.58
N LEU A 131 3.73 -4.65 -3.50
CA LEU A 131 5.08 -4.70 -3.97
C LEU A 131 4.92 -5.01 -5.45
N SER A 132 4.65 -3.97 -6.23
CA SER A 132 4.94 -3.98 -7.66
C SER A 132 6.44 -4.24 -7.75
N VAL A 133 6.82 -5.52 -7.91
CA VAL A 133 8.12 -5.84 -8.51
C VAL A 133 8.05 -5.35 -9.94
#